data_AF-A0A949AEP3-F1
#
_entry.id   AF-A0A949AEP3-F1
#
_cell.length_a   1.000
_cell.length_b   1.000
_cell.length_c   1.000
_cell.angle_alpha   90.00
_cell.angle_beta   90.00
_cell.angle_gamma   90.00
#
_symmetry.space_group_name_H-M   'P 1'
#
loop_
_entity.id
_entity.type
_entity.pdbx_description
1 polymer ?
#
loop_
_entity_poly.entity_id
_entity_poly.type
_entity_poly.pdbx_seq_one_letter_code
_entity_poly.pdbx_strand_id
1 'polypeptide(L)'
;MACLSDEKIIALGEGDLNAIEASRSRDHLLVCPACRLAADRYRDLNQSLSRPMFSEPPADMIPHVLQHLYPALPRYTSVIAAIAASLVFLITWIYVYFDFSSSSLIQALRLTADGTSSWLVNIIKAISAVYNAAQAAFKAGNALLNMLLPAPLATVVIAGSLLVFSGLLVFLFIGSMRKKVHAKKS
;
A
#
# COMPACT_ATOMS: atom_id res chain seq x y z
N MET A 1 -60.44 5.38 36.47
CA MET A 1 -58.97 5.55 36.45
C MET A 1 -58.66 6.71 35.53
N ALA A 2 -57.78 7.64 35.92
CA ALA A 2 -57.35 8.71 35.04
C ALA A 2 -56.50 8.14 33.90
N CYS A 3 -56.75 8.58 32.67
CA CYS A 3 -55.95 8.18 31.51
C CYS A 3 -54.52 8.72 31.59
N LEU A 4 -53.60 8.07 30.88
CA LEU A 4 -52.26 8.63 30.63
C LEU A 4 -52.39 9.90 29.76
N SER A 5 -51.50 10.87 29.98
CA SER A 5 -51.33 12.00 29.07
C SER A 5 -50.62 11.55 27.80
N ASP A 6 -50.88 12.25 26.69
CA ASP A 6 -50.24 11.96 25.40
C ASP A 6 -48.71 12.05 25.48
N GLU A 7 -48.19 13.03 26.22
CA GLU A 7 -46.75 13.19 26.50
C GLU A 7 -46.13 11.93 27.10
N LYS A 8 -46.82 11.28 28.05
CA LYS A 8 -46.33 10.04 28.67
C LYS A 8 -46.38 8.85 27.72
N ILE A 9 -47.37 8.82 26.83
CA ILE A 9 -47.48 7.76 25.82
C ILE A 9 -46.34 7.88 24.81
N ILE A 10 -46.01 9.10 24.38
CA ILE A 10 -44.88 9.37 23.47
C ILE A 10 -43.55 9.04 24.15
N ALA A 11 -43.31 9.56 25.35
CA ALA A 11 -42.08 9.30 26.10
C ALA A 11 -41.87 7.80 26.37
N LEU A 12 -42.95 7.03 26.57
CA LEU A 12 -42.87 5.56 26.67
C LEU A 12 -42.39 4.91 25.38
N GLY A 13 -42.84 5.40 24.23
CA GLY A 13 -42.47 4.90 22.90
C GLY A 13 -41.04 5.26 22.50
N GLU A 14 -40.56 6.43 22.92
CA GLU A 14 -39.20 6.92 22.67
C GLU A 14 -38.16 6.33 23.63
N GLY A 15 -38.61 5.78 24.77
CA GLY A 15 -37.74 5.19 25.79
C GLY A 15 -37.21 6.19 26.81
N ASP A 16 -37.80 7.37 26.89
CA ASP A 16 -37.38 8.49 27.75
C ASP A 16 -37.91 8.38 29.18
N LEU A 17 -38.82 7.45 29.45
CA LEU A 17 -39.33 7.20 30.80
C LEU A 17 -38.34 6.38 31.64
N ASN A 18 -38.28 6.69 32.93
CA ASN A 18 -37.57 5.83 33.88
C ASN A 18 -38.23 4.44 33.97
N ALA A 19 -37.48 3.43 34.44
CA ALA A 19 -37.94 2.04 34.43
C ALA A 19 -39.26 1.80 35.19
N ILE A 20 -39.50 2.54 36.26
CA ILE A 20 -40.69 2.41 37.12
C ILE A 20 -41.92 3.06 36.45
N GLU A 21 -41.74 4.21 35.82
CA GLU A 21 -42.79 4.89 35.05
C GLU A 21 -43.13 4.12 33.79
N ALA A 22 -42.12 3.55 33.14
CA ALA A 22 -42.32 2.69 31.98
C ALA A 22 -43.12 1.44 32.34
N SER A 23 -42.81 0.77 33.45
CA SER A 23 -43.57 -0.41 33.90
C SER A 23 -45.00 -0.03 34.26
N ARG A 24 -45.20 1.04 35.03
CA ARG A 24 -46.54 1.52 35.41
C ARG A 24 -47.38 1.94 34.21
N SER A 25 -46.76 2.55 33.21
CA SER A 25 -47.45 2.96 31.98
C SER A 25 -47.83 1.75 31.13
N ARG A 26 -46.96 0.73 31.04
CA ARG A 26 -47.28 -0.56 30.40
C ARG A 26 -48.45 -1.27 31.08
N ASP A 27 -48.44 -1.33 32.41
CA ASP A 27 -49.55 -1.92 33.17
C ASP A 27 -50.87 -1.18 32.91
N HIS A 28 -50.83 0.15 32.82
CA HIS A 28 -52.00 0.95 32.47
C HIS A 28 -52.51 0.68 31.05
N LEU A 29 -51.61 0.51 30.06
CA LEU A 29 -51.97 0.18 28.68
C LEU A 29 -52.63 -1.19 28.53
N LEU A 30 -52.36 -2.14 29.44
CA LEU A 30 -53.04 -3.44 29.47
C LEU A 30 -54.51 -3.32 29.91
N VAL A 31 -54.82 -2.34 30.76
CA VAL A 31 -56.15 -2.17 31.36
C VAL A 31 -57.01 -1.14 30.63
N CYS A 32 -56.40 -0.08 30.08
CA CYS A 32 -57.12 1.02 29.42
C CYS A 32 -57.08 0.90 27.89
N PRO A 33 -58.19 0.51 27.23
CA PRO A 33 -58.23 0.35 25.78
C PRO A 33 -58.08 1.67 25.02
N ALA A 34 -58.52 2.79 25.60
CA ALA A 34 -58.38 4.11 24.99
C ALA A 34 -56.91 4.56 24.89
N CYS A 35 -56.15 4.38 25.98
CA CYS A 35 -54.71 4.69 25.98
C CYS A 35 -53.93 3.73 25.07
N ARG A 36 -54.33 2.45 25.00
CA ARG A 36 -53.75 1.48 24.07
C ARG A 36 -53.93 1.92 22.61
N LEU A 37 -55.14 2.33 22.25
CA LEU A 37 -55.44 2.79 20.89
C LEU A 37 -54.66 4.07 20.53
N ALA A 38 -54.50 4.99 21.48
CA ALA A 38 -53.64 6.16 21.31
C ALA A 38 -52.17 5.76 21.08
N ALA A 39 -51.63 4.85 21.89
CA ALA A 39 -50.26 4.34 21.74
C ALA A 39 -50.03 3.63 20.40
N ASP A 40 -51.01 2.83 19.94
CA ASP A 40 -50.95 2.15 18.64
C ASP A 40 -50.89 3.15 17.48
N ARG A 41 -51.71 4.21 17.52
CA ARG A 41 -51.66 5.30 16.51
C ARG A 41 -50.30 5.98 16.45
N TYR A 42 -49.70 6.27 17.60
CA TYR A 42 -48.35 6.85 17.63
C TYR A 42 -47.32 5.88 17.05
N ARG A 43 -47.44 4.58 17.33
CA ARG A 43 -46.55 3.56 16.76
C ARG A 43 -46.66 3.49 15.25
N ASP A 44 -47.88 3.50 14.71
CA ASP A 44 -48.12 3.46 13.27
C ASP A 44 -47.59 4.72 12.56
N LEU A 45 -47.76 5.89 13.18
CA LEU A 45 -47.19 7.14 12.69
C LEU A 45 -45.65 7.09 12.69
N ASN A 46 -45.04 6.65 13.78
CA ASN A 46 -43.58 6.54 13.88
C ASN A 46 -43.03 5.51 12.88
N GLN A 47 -43.74 4.41 12.66
CA GLN A 47 -43.38 3.43 11.63
C GLN A 47 -43.45 4.02 10.22
N SER A 48 -44.43 4.89 9.95
CA SER A 48 -44.58 5.57 8.66
C SER A 48 -43.47 6.62 8.45
N LEU A 49 -43.11 7.36 9.51
CA LEU A 49 -42.06 8.38 9.47
C LEU A 49 -40.64 7.79 9.43
N SER A 50 -40.41 6.64 10.08
CA SER A 50 -39.11 5.94 10.08
C SER A 50 -38.74 5.32 8.74
N ARG A 51 -39.72 5.22 7.82
CA ARG A 51 -39.51 4.82 6.42
C ARG A 51 -39.82 6.00 5.51
N PRO A 52 -39.01 7.07 5.53
CA PRO A 52 -39.21 8.14 4.58
C PRO A 52 -39.10 7.54 3.17
N MET A 53 -40.06 7.87 2.31
CA MET A 53 -39.91 7.59 0.88
C MET A 53 -38.75 8.45 0.39
N PHE A 54 -37.56 7.86 0.35
CA PHE A 54 -36.42 8.48 -0.28
C PHE A 54 -36.70 8.55 -1.77
N SER A 55 -36.71 9.76 -2.32
CA SER A 55 -36.60 9.95 -3.77
C SER A 55 -35.35 9.22 -4.25
N GLU A 56 -35.44 8.63 -5.44
CA GLU A 56 -34.30 7.92 -6.03
C GLU A 56 -33.07 8.84 -6.04
N PRO A 57 -31.95 8.41 -5.42
CA PRO A 57 -30.77 9.26 -5.33
C PRO A 57 -30.24 9.53 -6.74
N PRO A 58 -29.68 10.73 -7.01
CA PRO A 58 -29.05 11.00 -8.30
C PRO A 58 -27.93 9.97 -8.54
N ALA A 59 -27.83 9.47 -9.77
CA ALA A 59 -26.95 8.37 -10.13
C ALA A 59 -25.48 8.56 -9.69
N ASP A 60 -25.04 9.82 -9.59
CA ASP A 60 -23.67 10.19 -9.26
C ASP A 60 -23.36 10.19 -7.75
N MET A 61 -24.37 10.08 -6.88
CA MET A 61 -24.16 10.15 -5.42
C MET A 61 -23.48 8.89 -4.88
N ILE A 62 -23.85 7.72 -5.39
CA ILE A 62 -23.30 6.42 -4.96
C ILE A 62 -21.79 6.35 -5.22
N PRO A 63 -21.27 6.60 -6.44
CA PRO A 63 -19.83 6.54 -6.68
C PRO A 63 -19.06 7.59 -5.87
N HIS A 64 -19.65 8.77 -5.62
CA HIS A 64 -19.01 9.83 -4.83
C HIS A 64 -18.85 9.44 -3.36
N VAL A 65 -19.90 8.86 -2.76
CA VAL A 65 -19.88 8.34 -1.39
C VAL A 65 -18.89 7.18 -1.28
N LEU A 66 -18.89 6.25 -2.25
CA LEU A 66 -17.94 5.13 -2.26
C LEU A 66 -16.49 5.58 -2.28
N GLN A 67 -16.17 6.61 -3.06
CA GLN A 67 -14.82 7.15 -3.16
C GLN A 67 -14.37 7.81 -1.85
N HIS A 68 -15.31 8.37 -1.08
CA HIS A 68 -15.04 8.95 0.23
C HIS A 68 -14.86 7.90 1.34
N LEU A 69 -15.65 6.82 1.32
CA LEU A 69 -15.55 5.71 2.26
C LEU A 69 -14.33 4.83 2.02
N TYR A 70 -13.94 4.63 0.77
CA TYR A 70 -12.81 3.79 0.38
C TYR A 70 -11.83 4.58 -0.49
N PRO A 71 -11.05 5.51 0.10
CA PRO A 71 -10.00 6.18 -0.65
C PRO A 71 -9.02 5.12 -1.15
N ALA A 72 -8.88 5.01 -2.47
CA ALA A 72 -7.97 4.07 -3.08
C ALA A 72 -6.55 4.32 -2.53
N LEU A 73 -5.99 3.35 -1.80
CA LEU A 73 -4.63 3.48 -1.28
C LEU A 73 -3.67 3.71 -2.46
N PRO A 74 -2.80 4.73 -2.40
CA PRO A 74 -1.91 5.05 -3.51
C PRO A 74 -0.93 3.89 -3.72
N ARG A 75 -1.15 3.08 -4.76
CA ARG A 75 -0.26 1.97 -5.17
C ARG A 75 1.17 2.40 -5.48
N TYR A 76 1.42 3.70 -5.66
CA TYR A 76 2.75 4.24 -5.94
C TYR A 76 3.71 4.08 -4.75
N THR A 77 3.20 4.16 -3.52
CA THR A 77 4.06 4.04 -2.32
C THR A 77 4.63 2.63 -2.18
N SER A 78 3.85 1.60 -2.51
CA SER A 78 4.32 0.21 -2.45
C SER A 78 5.34 -0.13 -3.53
N VAL A 79 5.18 0.40 -4.75
CA VAL A 79 6.14 0.20 -5.84
C VAL A 79 7.47 0.87 -5.53
N ILE A 80 7.45 2.11 -5.02
CA ILE A 80 8.68 2.84 -4.65
C ILE A 80 9.38 2.14 -3.48
N ALA A 81 8.64 1.67 -2.48
CA ALA A 81 9.22 0.91 -1.37
C ALA A 81 9.88 -0.40 -1.83
N ALA A 82 9.26 -1.13 -2.77
CA ALA A 82 9.84 -2.34 -3.34
C ALA A 82 11.14 -2.07 -4.11
N ILE A 83 11.17 -0.99 -4.91
CA ILE A 83 12.38 -0.57 -5.63
C ILE A 83 13.50 -0.20 -4.65
N ALA A 84 13.18 0.59 -3.62
CA ALA A 84 14.15 1.00 -2.60
C ALA A 84 14.71 -0.22 -1.84
N ALA A 85 13.85 -1.16 -1.42
CA ALA A 85 14.27 -2.39 -0.75
C ALA A 85 15.18 -3.25 -1.62
N SER A 86 14.86 -3.39 -2.91
CA SER A 86 15.69 -4.15 -3.86
C SER A 86 17.08 -3.54 -4.02
N LEU A 87 17.19 -2.20 -4.04
CA LEU A 87 18.45 -1.48 -4.18
C LEU A 87 19.34 -1.63 -2.94
N VAL A 88 18.76 -1.49 -1.75
CA VAL A 88 19.47 -1.74 -0.47
C VAL A 88 19.97 -3.17 -0.42
N PHE A 89 19.16 -4.14 -0.82
CA PHE A 89 19.55 -5.55 -0.83
C PHE A 89 20.74 -5.80 -1.77
N LEU A 90 20.73 -5.18 -2.96
CA LEU A 90 21.83 -5.29 -3.93
C LEU A 90 23.14 -4.68 -3.40
N ILE A 91 23.08 -3.49 -2.79
CA ILE A 91 24.26 -2.85 -2.18
C ILE A 91 24.82 -3.72 -1.06
N THR A 92 23.95 -4.23 -0.17
CA THR A 92 24.36 -5.12 0.92
C THR A 92 24.99 -6.39 0.38
N TRP A 93 24.42 -6.99 -0.68
CA TRP A 93 24.99 -8.20 -1.29
C TRP A 93 26.37 -7.95 -1.89
N ILE A 94 26.52 -6.82 -2.62
CA ILE A 94 27.82 -6.41 -3.17
C ILE A 94 28.83 -6.23 -2.03
N TYR A 95 28.44 -5.58 -0.94
CA TYR A 95 29.33 -5.35 0.21
C TYR A 95 29.75 -6.66 0.87
N VAL A 96 28.80 -7.56 1.16
CA VAL A 96 29.06 -8.89 1.70
C VAL A 96 29.99 -9.66 0.76
N TYR A 97 29.75 -9.64 -0.55
CA TYR A 97 30.59 -10.33 -1.52
C TYR A 97 32.02 -9.77 -1.57
N PHE A 98 32.18 -8.44 -1.53
CA PHE A 98 33.51 -7.82 -1.48
C PHE A 98 34.24 -8.17 -0.20
N ASP A 99 33.56 -8.12 0.95
CA ASP A 99 34.13 -8.47 2.26
C ASP A 99 34.58 -9.95 2.27
N PHE A 100 33.76 -10.85 1.72
CA PHE A 100 34.14 -12.25 1.51
C PHE A 100 35.30 -12.39 0.50
N SER A 101 35.35 -11.59 -0.56
CA SER A 101 36.42 -11.64 -1.58
C SER A 101 37.77 -11.16 -1.07
N SER A 102 37.78 -10.22 -0.12
CA SER A 102 38.98 -9.77 0.58
C SER A 102 39.42 -10.73 1.68
N SER A 103 38.53 -11.59 2.16
CA SER A 103 38.84 -12.58 3.19
C SER A 103 39.49 -13.84 2.58
N SER A 104 40.47 -14.40 3.29
CA SER A 104 41.31 -15.55 2.93
C SER A 104 40.55 -16.84 2.55
N LEU A 105 39.24 -16.88 2.79
CA LEU A 105 38.35 -18.01 2.50
C LEU A 105 38.14 -18.24 1.00
N ILE A 106 38.03 -17.16 0.21
CA ILE A 106 37.93 -17.28 -1.27
C ILE A 106 39.29 -17.68 -1.88
N GLN A 107 40.39 -17.27 -1.26
CA GLN A 107 41.74 -17.67 -1.67
C GLN A 107 42.02 -19.14 -1.35
N ALA A 108 41.55 -19.63 -0.20
CA ALA A 108 41.60 -21.04 0.19
C ALA A 108 40.72 -21.92 -0.72
N LEU A 109 39.50 -21.47 -1.04
CA LEU A 109 38.61 -22.14 -2.00
C LEU A 109 39.17 -22.16 -3.43
N ARG A 110 39.89 -21.11 -3.86
CA ARG A 110 40.60 -21.09 -5.15
C ARG A 110 41.68 -22.17 -5.20
N LEU A 111 42.45 -22.32 -4.12
CA LEU A 111 43.48 -23.36 -4.00
C LEU A 111 42.89 -24.78 -3.89
N THR A 112 41.66 -24.94 -3.39
CA THR A 112 40.97 -26.24 -3.37
C THR A 112 40.25 -26.56 -4.69
N ALA A 113 39.84 -25.53 -5.44
CA ALA A 113 39.12 -25.67 -6.71
C ALA A 113 40.02 -26.08 -7.90
N ASP A 114 41.35 -25.93 -7.80
CA ASP A 114 42.28 -26.43 -8.82
C ASP A 114 42.23 -27.97 -8.97
N GLY A 115 41.59 -28.69 -8.04
CA GLY A 115 41.37 -30.13 -8.12
C GLY A 115 39.99 -30.59 -8.61
N THR A 116 39.01 -29.71 -8.84
CA THR A 116 37.61 -30.14 -9.08
C THR A 116 36.95 -29.54 -10.33
N SER A 117 36.75 -30.41 -11.32
CA SER A 117 35.88 -30.29 -12.51
C SER A 117 36.07 -29.04 -13.40
N SER A 118 36.59 -29.28 -14.61
CA SER A 118 36.85 -28.28 -15.66
C SER A 118 35.65 -27.38 -16.03
N TRP A 119 34.42 -27.83 -15.81
CA TRP A 119 33.20 -27.06 -16.12
C TRP A 119 32.98 -25.90 -15.14
N LEU A 120 33.20 -26.11 -13.85
CA LEU A 120 32.98 -25.09 -12.81
C LEU A 120 34.06 -24.01 -12.88
N VAL A 121 35.30 -24.41 -13.17
CA VAL A 121 36.41 -23.50 -13.46
C VAL A 121 36.15 -22.64 -14.69
N ASN A 122 35.52 -23.18 -15.74
CA ASN A 122 35.18 -22.41 -16.94
C ASN A 122 34.06 -21.38 -16.70
N ILE A 123 33.06 -21.70 -15.87
CA ILE A 123 32.03 -20.74 -15.48
C ILE A 123 32.64 -19.61 -14.63
N ILE A 124 33.49 -19.96 -13.66
CA ILE A 124 34.20 -18.98 -12.83
C ILE A 124 35.14 -18.11 -13.69
N LYS A 125 35.82 -18.69 -14.68
CA LYS A 125 36.66 -17.95 -15.64
C LYS A 125 35.82 -17.02 -16.53
N ALA A 126 34.66 -17.46 -17.00
CA ALA A 126 33.77 -16.61 -17.80
C ALA A 126 33.24 -15.43 -16.99
N ILE A 127 32.77 -15.68 -15.76
CA ILE A 127 32.28 -14.63 -14.85
C ILE A 127 33.41 -13.68 -14.46
N SER A 128 34.59 -14.20 -14.12
CA SER A 128 35.75 -13.36 -13.78
C SER A 128 36.30 -12.59 -14.99
N ALA A 129 36.18 -13.10 -16.22
CA ALA A 129 36.57 -12.38 -17.43
C ALA A 129 35.63 -11.20 -17.72
N VAL A 130 34.31 -11.42 -17.63
CA VAL A 130 33.31 -10.34 -17.77
C VAL A 130 33.48 -9.30 -16.67
N TYR A 131 33.76 -9.75 -15.45
CA TYR A 131 33.99 -8.87 -14.31
C TYR A 131 35.30 -8.07 -14.43
N ASN A 132 36.40 -8.71 -14.84
CA ASN A 132 37.68 -8.02 -15.08
C ASN A 132 37.56 -7.01 -16.23
N ALA A 133 36.80 -7.34 -17.28
CA ALA A 133 36.53 -6.40 -18.37
C ALA A 133 35.70 -5.19 -17.88
N ALA A 134 34.67 -5.44 -17.08
CA ALA A 134 33.87 -4.37 -16.48
C ALA A 134 34.71 -3.51 -15.52
N GLN A 135 35.52 -4.12 -14.65
CA GLN A 135 36.40 -3.44 -13.72
C GLN A 135 37.49 -2.64 -14.44
N ALA A 136 38.05 -3.17 -15.53
CA ALA A 136 38.99 -2.46 -16.38
C ALA A 136 38.32 -1.26 -17.06
N ALA A 137 37.08 -1.40 -17.55
CA ALA A 137 36.31 -0.30 -18.12
C ALA A 137 36.02 0.79 -17.08
N PHE A 138 35.65 0.41 -15.85
CA PHE A 138 35.45 1.36 -14.75
C PHE A 138 36.76 2.02 -14.30
N LYS A 139 37.88 1.28 -14.26
CA LYS A 139 39.19 1.83 -13.89
C LYS A 139 39.74 2.77 -14.96
N ALA A 140 39.57 2.40 -16.24
CA ALA A 140 39.90 3.28 -17.37
C ALA A 140 39.01 4.52 -17.38
N GLY A 141 37.71 4.36 -17.16
CA GLY A 141 36.77 5.48 -17.02
C GLY A 141 37.14 6.41 -15.86
N ASN A 142 37.49 5.86 -14.70
CA ASN A 142 37.91 6.62 -13.52
C ASN A 142 39.28 7.31 -13.74
N ALA A 143 40.21 6.67 -14.43
CA ALA A 143 41.49 7.29 -14.80
C ALA A 143 41.30 8.46 -15.79
N LEU A 144 40.40 8.29 -16.77
CA LEU A 144 40.05 9.32 -17.75
C LEU A 144 39.30 10.49 -17.06
N LEU A 145 38.45 10.19 -16.08
CA LEU A 145 37.76 11.19 -15.26
C LEU A 145 38.72 11.98 -14.37
N ASN A 146 39.68 11.30 -13.71
CA ASN A 146 40.68 11.94 -12.86
C ASN A 146 41.70 12.77 -13.67
N MET A 147 41.87 12.48 -14.97
CA MET A 147 42.60 13.35 -15.89
C MET A 147 41.81 14.60 -16.30
N LEU A 148 40.47 14.53 -16.32
CA LEU A 148 39.61 15.64 -16.75
C LEU A 148 39.14 16.56 -15.60
N LEU A 149 39.04 16.06 -14.37
CA LEU A 149 38.50 16.82 -13.23
C LEU A 149 39.33 16.64 -11.95
N PRO A 150 39.52 17.70 -11.12
CA PRO A 150 40.16 17.56 -9.82
C PRO A 150 39.34 16.64 -8.90
N ALA A 151 40.07 15.84 -8.11
CA ALA A 151 39.62 14.67 -7.35
C ALA A 151 38.30 14.76 -6.54
N PRO A 152 37.85 15.90 -5.96
CA PRO A 152 36.59 15.91 -5.22
C PRO A 152 35.32 15.91 -6.09
N LEU A 153 35.41 16.18 -7.40
CA LEU A 153 34.25 16.21 -8.30
C LEU A 153 33.99 14.88 -9.00
N ALA A 154 35.00 14.01 -9.12
CA ALA A 154 34.90 12.75 -9.86
C ALA A 154 33.88 11.78 -9.23
N THR A 155 33.84 11.71 -7.90
CA THR A 155 32.86 10.88 -7.16
C THR A 155 31.43 11.36 -7.37
N VAL A 156 31.21 12.69 -7.44
CA VAL A 156 29.90 13.29 -7.67
C VAL A 156 29.43 13.05 -9.10
N VAL A 157 30.32 13.12 -10.09
CA VAL A 157 29.98 12.83 -11.50
C VAL A 157 29.71 11.33 -11.70
N ILE A 158 30.42 10.43 -11.02
CA ILE A 158 30.16 8.98 -11.09
C ILE A 158 28.83 8.64 -10.40
N ALA A 159 28.58 9.17 -9.20
CA ALA A 159 27.30 8.98 -8.51
C ALA A 159 26.13 9.58 -9.32
N GLY A 160 26.34 10.77 -9.90
CA GLY A 160 25.38 11.44 -10.76
C GLY A 160 25.09 10.67 -12.05
N SER A 161 26.11 10.16 -12.73
CA SER A 161 25.92 9.38 -13.95
C SER A 161 25.25 8.03 -13.69
N LEU A 162 25.56 7.36 -12.57
CA LEU A 162 24.84 6.16 -12.13
C LEU A 162 23.37 6.45 -11.80
N LEU A 163 23.08 7.58 -11.15
CA LEU A 163 21.70 8.03 -10.87
C LEU A 163 20.94 8.35 -12.15
N VAL A 164 21.59 9.04 -13.10
CA VAL A 164 20.99 9.34 -14.40
C VAL A 164 20.72 8.06 -15.17
N PHE A 165 21.67 7.12 -15.20
CA PHE A 165 21.53 5.85 -15.91
C PHE A 165 20.45 4.95 -15.27
N SER A 166 20.39 4.93 -13.94
CA SER A 166 19.31 4.30 -13.16
C SER A 166 17.95 4.91 -13.51
N GLY A 167 17.84 6.25 -13.51
CA GLY A 167 16.63 6.96 -13.89
C GLY A 167 16.21 6.67 -15.33
N LEU A 168 17.16 6.61 -16.26
CA LEU A 168 16.92 6.33 -17.68
C LEU A 168 16.44 4.88 -17.89
N LEU A 169 17.02 3.92 -17.16
CA LEU A 169 16.55 2.52 -17.16
C LEU A 169 15.12 2.41 -16.61
N VAL A 170 14.82 3.08 -15.50
CA VAL A 170 13.46 3.12 -14.93
C VAL A 170 12.49 3.77 -15.93
N PHE A 171 12.88 4.86 -16.57
CA PHE A 171 12.06 5.56 -17.56
C PHE A 171 11.78 4.69 -18.81
N LEU A 172 12.79 3.98 -19.31
CA LEU A 172 12.63 3.03 -20.41
C LEU A 172 11.74 1.84 -20.03
N PHE A 173 11.87 1.33 -18.80
CA PHE A 173 11.03 0.24 -18.30
C PHE A 173 9.55 0.67 -18.20
N ILE A 174 9.30 1.86 -17.62
CA ILE A 174 7.96 2.44 -17.51
C ILE A 174 7.37 2.73 -18.90
N GLY A 175 8.18 3.28 -19.82
CA GLY A 175 7.76 3.55 -21.20
C GLY A 175 7.42 2.28 -21.98
N SER A 176 8.19 1.21 -21.82
CA SER A 176 7.93 -0.11 -22.40
C SER A 176 6.64 -0.73 -21.87
N MET A 177 6.39 -0.62 -20.56
CA MET A 177 5.14 -1.09 -19.97
C MET A 177 3.92 -0.29 -20.44
N ARG A 178 4.04 1.04 -20.59
CA ARG A 178 2.97 1.87 -21.17
C ARG A 178 2.61 1.47 -22.60
N LYS A 179 3.61 1.18 -23.45
CA LYS A 179 3.35 0.70 -24.83
C LYS A 179 2.63 -0.65 -24.86
N LYS A 180 2.98 -1.58 -23.98
CA LYS A 180 2.29 -2.89 -23.88
C LYS A 180 0.84 -2.78 -23.41
N VAL A 181 0.53 -1.82 -22.54
CA VAL A 181 -0.86 -1.60 -22.07
C VAL A 181 -1.73 -0.98 -23.16
N HIS A 182 -1.17 -0.12 -24.03
CA HIS A 182 -1.92 0.42 -25.17
C HIS A 182 -2.12 -0.59 -26.31
N ALA A 183 -1.14 -1.46 -26.59
CA ALA A 183 -1.25 -2.49 -27.63
C ALA A 183 -2.26 -3.61 -27.29
N LYS A 184 -2.70 -3.72 -26.03
CA LYS A 184 -3.70 -4.69 -25.59
C LYS A 184 -5.13 -4.14 -25.59
N LYS A 185 -5.30 -2.88 -25.98
CA LYS A 185 -6.59 -2.16 -26.04
C LYS A 185 -7.03 -1.77 -27.47
N SER A 186 -6.23 -2.08 -28.50
CA SER A 186 -6.66 -2.06 -29.91
C SER A 186 -6.85 -3.48 -30.40
#